data_AF-A0A845D326-F1
#
_entry.id   AF-A0A845D326-F1
#
_cell.length_a   1.000
_cell.length_b   1.000
_cell.length_c   1.000
_cell.angle_alpha   90.00
_cell.angle_beta   90.00
_cell.angle_gamma   90.00
#
_symmetry.space_group_name_H-M   'P 1'
#
loop_
_entity.id
_entity.type
_entity.pdbx_description
1 polymer ?
#
loop_
_entity_poly.entity_id
_entity_poly.type
_entity_poly.pdbx_seq_one_letter_code
_entity_poly.pdbx_strand_id
1 'polypeptide(L)'
;MRVWLIGAGNIGSVALRQLQKNSAIEIFVSDPSDQPEAVLSGLIERVDLVANISPVNVNEIARRVRPDLILLSPGIGEQGFGAVEGSKALSEALNYETIIASEYPCLILSLSNQN
;
A
#
# COMPACT_ATOMS: atom_id res chain seq x y z
N MET A 1 1.22 5.57 -17.27
CA MET A 1 2.02 5.37 -16.05
C MET A 1 1.27 4.37 -15.18
N ARG A 2 1.96 3.38 -14.61
CA ARG A 2 1.37 2.38 -13.72
C ARG A 2 1.84 2.61 -12.29
N VAL A 3 0.90 2.82 -11.39
CA VAL A 3 1.17 2.98 -9.96
C VAL A 3 0.73 1.72 -9.23
N TRP A 4 1.63 1.15 -8.42
CA TRP A 4 1.26 0.11 -7.47
C TRP A 4 1.00 0.73 -6.09
N LEU A 5 -0.25 0.76 -5.68
CA LEU A 5 -0.66 1.16 -4.33
C LEU A 5 -0.69 -0.06 -3.41
N ILE A 6 0.19 -0.07 -2.41
CA ILE A 6 0.25 -1.08 -1.35
C ILE A 6 -0.44 -0.52 -0.12
N GLY A 7 -1.53 -1.17 0.30
CA GLY A 7 -2.40 -0.74 1.40
C GLY A 7 -3.47 0.23 0.93
N ALA A 8 -4.71 -0.23 0.94
CA ALA A 8 -5.92 0.51 0.55
C ALA A 8 -6.82 0.85 1.75
N GLY A 9 -6.25 0.91 2.95
CA GLY A 9 -6.88 1.45 4.16
C GLY A 9 -7.16 2.96 4.06
N ASN A 10 -7.26 3.66 5.19
CA ASN A 10 -7.65 5.08 5.21
C ASN A 10 -6.73 5.98 4.35
N ILE A 11 -5.42 5.95 4.59
CA ILE A 11 -4.44 6.77 3.84
C ILE A 11 -4.42 6.38 2.36
N GLY A 12 -4.35 5.08 2.07
CA GLY A 12 -4.40 4.53 0.71
C GLY A 12 -5.65 4.96 -0.06
N SER A 13 -6.82 4.94 0.58
CA SER A 13 -8.10 5.36 -0.02
C SER A 13 -8.10 6.84 -0.41
N VAL A 14 -7.50 7.71 0.42
CA VAL A 14 -7.36 9.14 0.10
C VAL A 14 -6.47 9.33 -1.13
N ALA A 15 -5.32 8.65 -1.18
CA ALA A 15 -4.41 8.72 -2.32
C ALA A 15 -5.04 8.15 -3.60
N LEU A 16 -5.71 6.99 -3.50
CA LEU A 16 -6.42 6.34 -4.59
C LEU A 16 -7.45 7.26 -5.24
N ARG A 17 -8.25 7.97 -4.42
CA ARG A 17 -9.23 8.94 -4.89
C ARG A 17 -8.59 10.10 -5.67
N GLN A 18 -7.38 10.52 -5.32
CA GLN A 18 -6.67 11.55 -6.07
C GLN A 18 -6.10 11.00 -7.39
N LEU A 19 -5.51 9.80 -7.37
CA LEU A 19 -4.93 9.18 -8.55
C LEU A 19 -5.99 8.89 -9.63
N GLN A 20 -7.17 8.42 -9.23
CA GLN A 20 -8.29 8.12 -10.13
C GLN A 20 -8.83 9.35 -10.89
N LYS A 21 -8.48 10.58 -10.48
CA LYS A 21 -8.84 11.81 -11.22
C LYS A 21 -8.15 11.89 -12.59
N ASN A 22 -7.08 11.12 -12.79
CA ASN A 22 -6.36 11.05 -14.06
C ASN A 22 -6.47 9.63 -14.65
N SER A 23 -7.28 9.47 -15.69
CA SER A 23 -7.51 8.18 -16.35
C SER A 23 -6.30 7.62 -17.12
N ALA A 24 -5.25 8.42 -17.33
CA ALA A 24 -4.00 7.95 -17.93
C ALA A 24 -3.09 7.21 -16.93
N ILE A 25 -3.46 7.21 -15.64
CA ILE A 25 -2.78 6.45 -14.59
C ILE A 25 -3.49 5.12 -14.42
N GLU A 26 -2.78 4.03 -14.68
CA GLU A 26 -3.22 2.69 -14.31
C GLU A 26 -2.82 2.44 -12.87
N ILE A 27 -3.75 1.93 -12.06
CA ILE A 27 -3.54 1.74 -10.62
C ILE A 27 -3.72 0.25 -10.34
N PHE A 28 -2.69 -0.37 -9.79
CA PHE A 28 -2.73 -1.73 -9.26
C PHE A 28 -2.76 -1.65 -7.73
N VAL A 29 -3.76 -2.25 -7.09
CA VAL A 29 -3.97 -2.18 -5.64
C VAL A 29 -3.70 -3.53 -5.01
N SER A 30 -2.81 -3.56 -4.03
CA SER A 30 -2.64 -4.73 -3.16
C SER A 30 -2.91 -4.38 -1.70
N ASP A 31 -3.55 -5.28 -0.97
CA ASP A 31 -3.81 -5.12 0.46
C ASP A 31 -3.75 -6.49 1.15
N PRO A 32 -3.36 -6.58 2.44
CA PRO A 32 -3.47 -7.83 3.19
C PRO A 32 -4.92 -8.32 3.37
N SER A 33 -5.91 -7.43 3.29
CA SER A 33 -7.35 -7.72 3.36
C SER A 33 -8.00 -7.68 1.98
N ASP A 34 -9.03 -8.50 1.77
CA ASP A 34 -9.90 -8.43 0.59
C ASP A 34 -10.96 -7.31 0.72
N GLN A 35 -11.19 -6.81 1.94
CA GLN A 35 -12.14 -5.75 2.27
C GLN A 35 -11.46 -4.56 2.98
N PRO A 36 -10.47 -3.89 2.35
CA PRO A 36 -9.93 -2.65 2.90
C PRO A 36 -10.93 -1.50 2.78
N GLU A 37 -10.64 -0.36 3.43
CA GLU A 37 -11.48 0.85 3.43
C GLU A 37 -11.92 1.28 2.02
N ALA A 38 -11.03 1.18 1.02
CA ALA A 38 -11.35 1.52 -0.36
C ALA A 38 -12.46 0.64 -0.96
N VAL A 39 -12.52 -0.64 -0.58
CA VAL A 39 -13.58 -1.57 -1.01
C VAL A 39 -14.86 -1.29 -0.22
N LEU A 40 -14.75 -1.17 1.11
CA LEU A 40 -15.89 -0.94 2.00
C LEU A 40 -16.64 0.37 1.68
N SER A 41 -15.91 1.41 1.27
CA SER A 41 -16.47 2.70 0.85
C SER A 41 -16.95 2.75 -0.60
N GLY A 42 -16.80 1.65 -1.37
CA GLY A 42 -17.17 1.57 -2.77
C GLY A 42 -16.27 2.38 -3.72
N LEU A 43 -15.06 2.75 -3.30
CA LEU A 43 -14.08 3.46 -4.14
C LEU A 43 -13.50 2.55 -5.24
N ILE A 44 -13.33 1.27 -4.91
CA ILE A 44 -13.00 0.18 -5.84
C ILE A 44 -13.89 -1.02 -5.53
N GLU A 45 -14.15 -1.86 -6.52
CA GLU A 45 -14.95 -3.09 -6.33
C GLU A 45 -14.18 -4.15 -5.54
N ARG A 46 -12.87 -4.26 -5.80
CA ARG A 46 -11.96 -5.23 -5.17
C ARG A 46 -10.52 -4.75 -5.28
N VAL A 47 -9.64 -5.33 -4.48
CA VAL A 47 -8.19 -5.23 -4.69
C VAL A 47 -7.74 -6.15 -5.82
N ASP A 48 -6.65 -5.79 -6.50
CA ASP A 48 -6.06 -6.62 -7.57
C ASP A 48 -5.27 -7.80 -7.00
N LEU A 49 -4.72 -7.65 -5.80
CA LEU A 49 -3.96 -8.68 -5.10
C LEU A 49 -4.19 -8.63 -3.58
N VAL A 50 -4.69 -9.72 -3.01
CA VAL A 50 -4.71 -9.90 -1.56
C VAL A 50 -3.37 -10.50 -1.12
N ALA A 51 -2.47 -9.68 -0.57
CA ALA A 51 -1.15 -10.12 -0.14
C ALA A 51 -0.54 -9.19 0.91
N ASN A 52 0.18 -9.78 1.86
CA ASN A 52 1.08 -9.03 2.73
C ASN A 52 2.40 -8.76 1.99
N ILE A 53 2.69 -7.49 1.71
CA ILE A 53 3.92 -7.09 1.02
C ILE A 53 5.02 -6.88 2.04
N SER A 54 6.20 -7.44 1.76
CA SER A 54 7.35 -7.46 2.66
C SER A 54 8.65 -7.28 1.87
N PRO A 55 9.80 -7.08 2.55
CA PRO A 55 11.08 -6.93 1.86
C PRO A 55 11.45 -8.16 1.02
N VAL A 56 10.92 -9.34 1.38
CA VAL A 56 11.25 -10.62 0.72
C VAL A 56 10.51 -10.78 -0.61
N ASN A 57 9.29 -10.24 -0.74
CA ASN A 57 8.42 -10.49 -1.89
C ASN A 57 8.15 -9.26 -2.77
N VAL A 58 8.52 -8.05 -2.33
CA VAL A 58 8.21 -6.80 -3.04
C VAL A 58 8.71 -6.82 -4.49
N ASN A 59 9.94 -7.28 -4.74
CA ASN A 59 10.52 -7.29 -6.09
C ASN A 59 9.93 -8.40 -6.97
N GLU A 60 9.61 -9.56 -6.40
CA GLU A 60 8.95 -10.64 -7.16
C GLU A 60 7.60 -10.16 -7.70
N ILE A 61 6.81 -9.51 -6.84
CA ILE A 61 5.49 -8.99 -7.19
C ILE A 61 5.65 -7.79 -8.13
N ALA A 62 6.56 -6.86 -7.84
CA ALA A 62 6.80 -5.69 -8.68
C ALA A 62 7.18 -6.07 -10.12
N ARG A 63 7.97 -7.14 -10.33
CA ARG A 63 8.31 -7.60 -11.69
C ARG A 63 7.11 -8.13 -12.48
N ARG A 64 6.07 -8.63 -11.79
CA ARG A 64 4.80 -9.05 -12.41
C ARG A 64 3.90 -7.86 -12.69
N VAL A 65 3.79 -6.95 -11.71
CA VAL A 65 2.96 -5.74 -11.82
C VAL A 65 3.55 -4.73 -12.80
N ARG A 66 4.88 -4.64 -12.88
CA ARG A 66 5.67 -3.66 -13.64
C ARG A 66 5.25 -2.21 -13.37
N PRO A 67 5.28 -1.73 -12.11
CA PRO A 67 4.94 -0.36 -11.80
C PRO A 67 6.05 0.61 -12.25
N ASP A 68 5.66 1.84 -12.58
CA ASP A 68 6.58 2.98 -12.70
C ASP A 68 6.86 3.61 -11.32
N LEU A 69 5.93 3.45 -10.37
CA LEU A 69 5.99 3.99 -9.03
C LEU A 69 5.22 3.09 -8.05
N ILE A 70 5.80 2.84 -6.89
CA ILE A 70 5.15 2.17 -5.76
C ILE A 70 4.78 3.21 -4.70
N LEU A 71 3.52 3.19 -4.26
CA LEU A 71 3.03 3.98 -3.15
C LEU A 71 2.72 3.04 -1.98
N LEU A 72 3.37 3.26 -0.85
CA LEU A 72 3.13 2.49 0.36
C LEU A 72 2.28 3.30 1.33
N SER A 73 1.08 2.82 1.62
CA SER A 73 0.27 3.34 2.72
C SER A 73 0.72 2.69 4.04
N PRO A 74 1.26 3.44 5.00
CA PRO A 74 1.58 2.91 6.33
C PRO A 74 0.32 2.36 7.00
N GLY A 75 0.46 1.29 7.77
CA GLY A 75 -0.63 0.55 8.39
C GLY A 75 -0.72 -0.93 7.99
N ILE A 76 0.09 -1.36 7.01
CA ILE A 76 0.16 -2.77 6.53
C ILE A 76 0.47 -3.76 7.67
N GLY A 77 1.11 -3.31 8.76
CA GLY A 77 1.49 -4.15 9.90
C GLY A 77 0.60 -4.06 11.15
N GLU A 78 -0.23 -3.02 11.33
CA GLU A 78 -1.00 -2.90 12.58
C GLU A 78 -1.98 -4.07 12.79
N GLN A 79 -2.49 -4.65 11.70
CA GLN A 79 -3.40 -5.79 11.78
C GLN A 79 -2.69 -7.15 11.93
N GLY A 80 -1.39 -7.25 11.62
CA GLY A 80 -0.65 -8.52 11.61
C GLY A 80 0.11 -8.85 12.91
N PHE A 81 0.44 -7.84 13.72
CA PHE A 81 1.30 -8.01 14.91
C PHE A 81 0.57 -7.92 16.26
N GLY A 82 -0.74 -7.68 16.24
CA GLY A 82 -1.58 -7.57 17.44
C GLY A 82 -1.28 -6.32 18.30
N ALA A 83 -2.04 -6.16 19.38
CA ALA A 83 -1.91 -5.05 20.33
C ALA A 83 -0.76 -5.24 21.34
N VAL A 84 0.39 -5.73 20.85
CA VAL A 84 1.59 -5.94 21.68
C VAL A 84 2.44 -4.67 21.66
N GLU A 85 3.01 -4.33 22.82
CA GLU A 85 3.94 -3.20 22.93
C GLU A 85 5.09 -3.32 21.92
N GLY A 86 5.33 -2.26 21.15
CA GLY A 86 6.36 -2.23 20.09
C GLY A 86 5.93 -2.72 18.71
N SER A 87 4.72 -3.26 18.53
CA SER A 87 4.23 -3.74 17.22
C SER A 87 4.20 -2.64 16.14
N LYS A 88 3.88 -1.40 16.55
CA LYS A 88 3.90 -0.23 15.66
C LYS A 88 5.31 0.09 15.16
N ALA A 89 6.29 0.15 16.06
CA ALA A 89 7.68 0.43 15.69
C ALA A 89 8.25 -0.65 14.77
N LEU A 90 7.91 -1.92 15.03
CA LEU A 90 8.28 -3.03 14.16
C LEU A 90 7.62 -2.91 12.77
N SER A 91 6.33 -2.59 12.72
CA SER A 91 5.61 -2.41 11.46
C SER A 91 6.20 -1.27 10.62
N GLU A 92 6.54 -0.16 11.26
CA GLU A 92 7.22 0.96 10.61
C GLU A 92 8.60 0.56 10.07
N ALA A 93 9.41 -0.13 10.87
CA ALA A 93 10.71 -0.64 10.42
C ALA A 93 10.59 -1.57 9.22
N LEU A 94 9.63 -2.51 9.24
CA LEU A 94 9.37 -3.42 8.12
C LEU A 94 8.90 -2.70 6.86
N ASN A 95 8.08 -1.66 7.01
CA ASN A 95 7.67 -0.80 5.90
C ASN A 95 8.88 -0.10 5.27
N TYR A 96 9.79 0.46 6.08
CA TYR A 96 11.02 1.08 5.57
C TYR A 96 11.93 0.07 4.87
N GLU A 97 12.15 -1.11 5.47
CA GLU A 97 12.93 -2.17 4.86
C GLU A 97 12.33 -2.62 3.52
N THR A 98 11.00 -2.69 3.42
CA THR A 98 10.30 -3.06 2.18
C THR A 98 10.58 -2.05 1.07
N ILE A 99 10.59 -0.77 1.42
CA ILE A 99 10.85 0.32 0.48
C ILE A 99 12.33 0.39 0.09
N ILE A 100 13.24 0.17 1.04
CA ILE A 100 14.68 0.12 0.78
C ILE A 100 15.05 -1.06 -0.10
N ALA A 101 14.40 -2.21 0.08
CA ALA A 101 14.64 -3.41 -0.71
C ALA A 101 14.10 -3.31 -2.16
N SER A 102 13.19 -2.38 -2.43
CA SER A 102 12.54 -2.26 -3.74
C SER A 102 13.51 -1.82 -4.84
N GLU A 103 13.48 -2.53 -5.97
CA GLU A 103 14.17 -2.16 -7.23
C GLU A 103 13.43 -1.05 -8.00
N TYR A 104 12.22 -0.69 -7.55
CA TYR A 104 11.34 0.29 -8.18
C TYR A 104 11.23 1.56 -7.35
N PRO A 105 10.99 2.74 -7.96
CA PRO A 105 10.78 3.98 -7.23
C PRO A 105 9.63 3.85 -6.23
N CYS A 106 9.86 4.31 -5.00
CA CYS A 106 8.92 4.16 -3.90
C CYS A 106 8.68 5.48 -3.18
N LEU A 107 7.43 5.72 -2.78
CA LEU A 107 7.05 6.79 -1.87
C LEU A 107 6.20 6.22 -0.74
N ILE A 108 6.48 6.66 0.48
CA ILE A 108 5.66 6.36 1.65
C ILE A 108 4.63 7.48 1.80
N LEU A 109 3.36 7.11 1.85
CA LEU A 109 2.28 8.04 2.09
C LEU A 109 2.23 8.40 3.58
N SER A 110 1.95 9.64 3.91
CA SER A 110 1.70 10.07 5.28
C SER A 110 0.60 11.12 5.28
N LEU A 111 -0.30 11.06 6.25
CA LEU A 111 -1.26 12.13 6.47
C LEU A 111 -0.62 13.15 7.40
N SER A 112 -0.23 14.30 6.87
CA SER A 112 0.29 15.42 7.67
C SER A 112 -0.82 16.22 8.38
N ASN A 113 -2.09 16.06 7.98
CA ASN A 113 -3.21 16.85 8.46
C ASN A 113 -4.31 15.93 9.01
N GLN A 114 -4.19 15.58 10.29
CA GLN A 114 -5.30 15.08 11.11
C GLN A 114 -5.64 16.20 12.08
N ASN A 115 -6.65 17.01 11.75
CA ASN A 115 -7.29 17.92 12.70
C ASN A 115 -8.51 17.23 13.28
#